data_AF-A0A101WUR5-F1
#
_entry.id   AF-A0A101WUR5-F1
#
_cell.length_a   1.000
_cell.length_b   1.000
_cell.length_c   1.000
_cell.angle_alpha   90.00
_cell.angle_beta   90.00
_cell.angle_gamma   90.00
#
_symmetry.space_group_name_H-M   'P 1'
#
loop_
_entity.id
_entity.type
_entity.pdbx_description
1 polymer ?
#
loop_
_entity_poly.entity_id
_entity_poly.type
_entity_poly.pdbx_seq_one_letter_code
_entity_poly.pdbx_strand_id
1 'polypeptide(L)'
;MGKGPMANEGDLKSSNEASLPQPTQAGRIELCTELIKQAMMCLENNNRQCVMRMVEEMVKAKCHDGRVIGKAIANEVRELIHRVWLESNHVERHEVMTWLMSLNVSKRWKSRAIKIKAFDKYVRKYVTEWDPVNNQIIQNTSVKVREVIAIEELLRREFKWDERVMCTKMWEFVRVNVNDFEEYGIDPCEWLNKLTANELTDTRWLGWYLSDLGIDEWFRSLNLLLSTTNAISAVPFPMVLRQIKMPSIIVRPKPRKASLTYYIAIPKAEWPWPLDKRVAIELLRKFNKMELMMALAAIADGDGTIGYYKSLQFRIAFSKDDMYEASLIRELLWQHGIKASITKAKNKNCIMLVSYKDDAVQVLSELLPYMTHPLKSLRAKLILMLIRGELNKSEFKMFYEQIKYKNKNDPKRDNALEVAIQAAPQTHTHGE
;
A
#
# COMPACT_ATOMS: atom_id res chain seq x y z
N MET A 1 -57.97 62.32 -9.79
CA MET A 1 -56.50 62.49 -9.68
C MET A 1 -55.87 61.10 -9.57
N GLY A 2 -54.84 60.81 -10.37
CA GLY A 2 -54.11 59.55 -10.31
C GLY A 2 -53.60 59.14 -11.69
N LYS A 3 -52.39 59.61 -12.04
CA LYS A 3 -51.65 59.18 -13.24
C LYS A 3 -51.26 57.71 -13.08
N GLY A 4 -51.69 56.84 -14.00
CA GLY A 4 -51.14 55.47 -14.14
C GLY A 4 -49.97 55.48 -15.13
N PRO A 5 -48.82 54.86 -14.83
CA PRO A 5 -47.71 54.78 -15.78
C PRO A 5 -47.86 53.60 -16.75
N MET A 6 -47.27 53.83 -17.92
CA MET A 6 -47.11 53.00 -19.10
C MET A 6 -46.62 51.57 -18.83
N ALA A 7 -47.16 50.64 -19.61
CA ALA A 7 -46.62 49.30 -19.81
C ALA A 7 -45.25 49.37 -20.49
N ASN A 8 -44.23 48.72 -19.91
CA ASN A 8 -42.96 48.47 -20.57
C ASN A 8 -43.08 47.19 -21.40
N GLU A 9 -42.98 47.32 -22.73
CA GLU A 9 -42.74 46.23 -23.68
C GLU A 9 -41.30 45.67 -23.53
N GLY A 10 -41.00 45.09 -22.37
CA GLY A 10 -39.68 44.52 -22.05
C GLY A 10 -39.68 43.02 -21.75
N ASP A 11 -40.81 42.45 -21.33
CA ASP A 11 -40.82 41.13 -20.67
C ASP A 11 -41.25 39.95 -21.56
N LEU A 12 -41.26 40.12 -22.89
CA LEU A 12 -41.55 39.06 -23.86
C LEU A 12 -40.31 38.61 -24.66
N LYS A 13 -39.12 38.65 -24.06
CA LYS A 13 -38.01 37.81 -24.54
C LYS A 13 -38.15 36.42 -23.95
N SER A 14 -38.86 35.58 -24.70
CA SER A 14 -38.81 34.12 -24.57
C SER A 14 -37.36 33.67 -24.44
N SER A 15 -36.97 33.19 -23.26
CA SER A 15 -35.75 32.44 -23.03
C SER A 15 -35.89 31.09 -23.73
N ASN A 16 -35.63 31.07 -25.04
CA ASN A 16 -35.36 29.85 -25.79
C ASN A 16 -33.92 29.40 -25.48
N GLU A 17 -33.63 29.07 -24.22
CA GLU A 17 -32.54 28.16 -23.91
C GLU A 17 -33.10 26.75 -24.09
N ALA A 18 -32.79 26.16 -25.23
CA ALA A 18 -33.04 24.75 -25.48
C ALA A 18 -32.31 23.94 -24.40
N SER A 19 -33.08 23.44 -23.42
CA SER A 19 -32.61 22.46 -22.45
C SER A 19 -31.93 21.31 -23.21
N LEU A 20 -30.66 21.04 -22.91
CA LEU A 20 -29.95 19.88 -23.44
C LEU A 20 -30.81 18.62 -23.21
N PRO A 21 -30.97 17.73 -24.21
CA PRO A 21 -31.81 16.56 -24.08
C PRO A 21 -31.33 15.72 -22.89
N GLN A 22 -32.22 15.45 -21.94
CA GLN A 22 -31.88 14.56 -20.83
C GLN A 22 -31.51 13.20 -21.41
N PRO A 23 -30.40 12.58 -20.94
CA PRO A 23 -29.95 11.31 -21.48
C PRO A 23 -31.05 10.26 -21.36
N THR A 24 -31.24 9.49 -22.44
CA THR A 24 -32.10 8.32 -22.44
C THR A 24 -31.65 7.35 -21.35
N GLN A 25 -32.54 6.47 -20.87
CA GLN A 25 -32.17 5.50 -19.83
C GLN A 25 -30.94 4.67 -20.23
N ALA A 26 -30.82 4.28 -21.49
CA ALA A 26 -29.66 3.59 -22.04
C ALA A 26 -28.38 4.45 -22.00
N GLY A 27 -28.43 5.70 -22.46
CA GLY A 27 -27.26 6.60 -22.42
C GLY A 27 -26.84 6.94 -20.99
N ARG A 28 -27.78 6.99 -20.04
CA ARG A 28 -27.45 7.14 -18.63
C ARG A 28 -26.80 5.89 -18.05
N ILE A 29 -27.24 4.68 -18.45
CA ILE A 29 -26.64 3.41 -18.01
C ILE A 29 -25.18 3.35 -18.44
N GLU A 30 -24.90 3.70 -19.68
CA GLU A 30 -23.54 3.74 -20.23
C GLU A 30 -22.66 4.72 -19.46
N LEU A 31 -23.13 5.95 -19.26
CA LEU A 31 -22.44 6.97 -18.45
C LEU A 31 -22.16 6.49 -17.02
N CYS A 32 -23.16 5.94 -16.34
CA CYS A 32 -23.00 5.45 -14.96
C CYS A 32 -22.02 4.27 -14.89
N THR A 33 -22.05 3.38 -15.87
CA THR A 33 -21.14 2.21 -15.93
C THR A 33 -19.70 2.66 -16.13
N GLU A 34 -19.47 3.63 -17.02
CA GLU A 34 -18.14 4.18 -17.27
C GLU A 34 -17.59 4.93 -16.04
N LEU A 35 -18.43 5.74 -15.38
CA LEU A 35 -18.04 6.38 -14.12
C LEU A 35 -17.72 5.35 -13.03
N ILE A 36 -18.49 4.27 -12.91
CA ILE A 36 -18.22 3.19 -11.95
C ILE A 36 -16.88 2.53 -12.27
N LYS A 37 -16.60 2.26 -13.55
CA LYS A 37 -15.33 1.68 -13.97
C LYS A 37 -14.15 2.60 -13.63
N GLN A 38 -14.26 3.90 -13.88
CA GLN A 38 -13.24 4.88 -13.49
C GLN A 38 -13.07 4.96 -11.97
N ALA A 39 -14.16 4.91 -11.21
CA ALA A 39 -14.10 4.85 -9.75
C ALA A 39 -13.44 3.56 -9.25
N MET A 40 -13.69 2.42 -9.90
CA MET A 40 -13.02 1.15 -9.60
C MET A 40 -11.53 1.22 -9.90
N MET A 41 -11.13 1.79 -11.04
CA MET A 41 -9.72 2.05 -11.35
C MET A 41 -9.08 2.98 -10.30
N CYS A 42 -9.82 3.98 -9.82
CA CYS A 42 -9.34 4.85 -8.76
C CYS A 42 -9.22 4.13 -7.41
N LEU A 43 -10.14 3.22 -7.09
CA LEU A 43 -10.01 2.32 -5.94
C LEU A 43 -8.79 1.40 -6.06
N GLU A 44 -8.58 0.79 -7.23
CA GLU A 44 -7.43 -0.08 -7.52
C GLU A 44 -6.10 0.66 -7.41
N ASN A 45 -6.08 1.95 -7.74
CA ASN A 45 -4.92 2.84 -7.57
C ASN A 45 -4.86 3.51 -6.18
N ASN A 46 -5.69 3.08 -5.22
CA ASN A 46 -5.80 3.64 -3.87
C ASN A 46 -6.01 5.18 -3.83
N ASN A 47 -6.59 5.75 -4.88
CA ASN A 47 -6.82 7.18 -5.03
C ASN A 47 -8.24 7.56 -4.57
N ARG A 48 -8.43 7.66 -3.26
CA ARG A 48 -9.74 7.95 -2.66
C ARG A 48 -10.35 9.27 -3.11
N GLN A 49 -9.56 10.33 -3.24
CA GLN A 49 -10.06 11.61 -3.72
C GLN A 49 -10.61 11.50 -5.14
N CYS A 50 -10.00 10.67 -6.00
CA CYS A 50 -10.59 10.36 -7.29
C CYS A 50 -11.93 9.61 -7.12
N VAL A 51 -12.01 8.58 -6.28
CA VAL A 51 -13.26 7.82 -6.06
C VAL A 51 -14.38 8.73 -5.57
N MET A 52 -14.10 9.59 -4.59
CA MET A 52 -15.07 10.54 -4.04
C MET A 52 -15.58 11.50 -5.12
N ARG A 53 -14.68 12.01 -5.97
CA ARG A 53 -15.04 12.84 -7.13
C ARG A 53 -15.90 12.09 -8.14
N MET A 54 -15.53 10.85 -8.47
CA MET A 54 -16.33 10.02 -9.39
C MET A 54 -17.72 9.74 -8.83
N VAL A 55 -17.83 9.50 -7.52
CA VAL A 55 -19.12 9.29 -6.86
C VAL A 55 -19.96 10.58 -6.82
N GLU A 56 -19.36 11.75 -6.64
CA GLU A 56 -20.06 13.04 -6.79
C GLU A 56 -20.67 13.19 -8.18
N GLU A 57 -19.89 12.89 -9.22
CA GLU A 57 -20.37 12.91 -10.61
C GLU A 57 -21.49 11.87 -10.85
N MET A 58 -21.37 10.67 -10.30
CA MET A 58 -22.44 9.66 -10.32
C MET A 58 -23.71 10.13 -9.60
N VAL A 59 -23.57 10.86 -8.50
CA VAL A 59 -24.70 11.42 -7.76
C VAL A 59 -25.41 12.50 -8.59
N LYS A 60 -24.65 13.42 -9.20
CA LYS A 60 -25.17 14.44 -10.14
C LYS A 60 -25.89 13.80 -11.33
N ALA A 61 -25.33 12.72 -11.89
CA ALA A 61 -25.91 11.94 -12.98
C ALA A 61 -27.10 11.04 -12.57
N LYS A 62 -27.49 11.04 -11.28
CA LYS A 62 -28.55 10.21 -10.70
C LYS A 62 -28.31 8.69 -10.78
N CYS A 63 -27.06 8.25 -10.90
CA CYS A 63 -26.68 6.83 -10.89
C CYS A 63 -27.01 6.12 -9.56
N HIS A 64 -27.22 6.88 -8.49
CA HIS A 64 -27.57 6.38 -7.17
C HIS A 64 -29.07 6.02 -7.00
N ASP A 65 -29.94 6.42 -7.93
CA ASP A 65 -31.39 6.20 -7.88
C ASP A 65 -31.81 5.01 -8.74
N GLY A 66 -32.11 3.89 -8.06
CA GLY A 66 -32.53 2.66 -8.72
C GLY A 66 -33.87 2.74 -9.45
N ARG A 67 -34.68 3.79 -9.24
CA ARG A 67 -35.90 4.04 -10.02
C ARG A 67 -35.59 4.57 -11.42
N VAL A 68 -34.46 5.25 -11.56
CA VAL A 68 -34.04 5.94 -12.78
C VAL A 68 -33.10 5.06 -13.61
N ILE A 69 -32.20 4.32 -12.95
CA ILE A 69 -31.12 3.57 -13.62
C ILE A 69 -31.19 2.06 -13.44
N GLY A 70 -32.07 1.57 -12.57
CA GLY A 70 -32.12 0.16 -12.17
C GLY A 70 -31.33 -0.13 -10.89
N LYS A 71 -31.77 -1.15 -10.15
CA LYS A 71 -31.25 -1.44 -8.80
C LYS A 71 -29.79 -1.88 -8.79
N ALA A 72 -29.31 -2.58 -9.82
CA ALA A 72 -27.95 -3.12 -9.89
C ALA A 72 -26.90 -2.00 -9.86
N ILE A 73 -26.96 -1.09 -10.84
CA ILE A 73 -26.05 0.06 -10.95
C ILE A 73 -26.14 0.95 -9.70
N ALA A 74 -27.36 1.24 -9.23
CA ALA A 74 -27.56 2.03 -8.02
C ALA A 74 -27.06 1.36 -6.73
N ASN A 75 -26.89 0.04 -6.71
CA ASN A 75 -26.23 -0.68 -5.62
C ASN A 75 -24.71 -0.58 -5.75
N GLU A 76 -24.15 -0.66 -6.96
CA GLU A 76 -22.71 -0.54 -7.19
C GLU A 76 -22.16 0.80 -6.71
N VAL A 77 -22.86 1.92 -7.01
CA VAL A 77 -22.49 3.25 -6.49
C VAL A 77 -22.44 3.27 -4.96
N ARG A 78 -23.34 2.53 -4.28
CA ARG A 78 -23.33 2.40 -2.82
C ARG A 78 -22.17 1.54 -2.33
N GLU A 79 -21.87 0.44 -3.02
CA GLU A 79 -20.76 -0.45 -2.66
C GLU A 79 -19.40 0.23 -2.86
N LEU A 80 -19.25 1.17 -3.80
CA LEU A 80 -18.03 1.98 -3.91
C LEU A 80 -17.78 2.80 -2.64
N ILE A 81 -18.80 3.51 -2.14
CA ILE A 81 -18.70 4.26 -0.87
C ILE A 81 -18.44 3.32 0.30
N HIS A 82 -19.08 2.15 0.30
CA HIS A 82 -18.89 1.16 1.36
C HIS A 82 -17.44 0.69 1.46
N ARG A 83 -16.78 0.43 0.32
CA ARG A 83 -15.37 0.02 0.25
C ARG A 83 -14.46 1.12 0.78
N VAL A 84 -14.63 2.35 0.31
CA VAL A 84 -13.89 3.51 0.82
C VAL A 84 -14.05 3.63 2.35
N TRP A 85 -15.28 3.48 2.86
CA TRP A 85 -15.57 3.55 4.29
C TRP A 85 -14.91 2.44 5.13
N LEU A 86 -14.90 1.21 4.63
CA LEU A 86 -14.31 0.07 5.32
C LEU A 86 -12.80 0.22 5.45
N GLU A 87 -12.15 0.65 4.37
CA GLU A 87 -10.71 0.83 4.31
C GLU A 87 -10.23 2.10 5.03
N SER A 88 -11.16 3.00 5.39
CA SER A 88 -10.83 4.26 6.06
C SER A 88 -10.51 4.05 7.54
N ASN A 89 -9.39 4.61 7.99
CA ASN A 89 -9.03 4.77 9.39
C ASN A 89 -9.90 5.86 10.06
N HIS A 90 -9.65 6.18 11.33
CA HIS A 90 -10.49 7.14 12.07
C HIS A 90 -10.51 8.56 11.48
N VAL A 91 -9.37 9.04 10.96
CA VAL A 91 -9.23 10.37 10.35
C VAL A 91 -9.90 10.37 8.97
N GLU A 92 -9.64 9.33 8.20
CA GLU A 92 -10.22 9.17 6.86
C GLU A 92 -11.74 9.02 6.93
N ARG A 93 -12.26 8.37 7.99
CA ARG A 93 -13.70 8.30 8.23
C ARG A 93 -14.31 9.66 8.55
N HIS A 94 -13.56 10.61 9.14
CA HIS A 94 -14.04 11.99 9.25
C HIS A 94 -14.18 12.64 7.88
N GLU A 95 -13.14 12.58 7.05
CA GLU A 95 -13.16 13.15 5.70
C GLU A 95 -14.28 12.54 4.84
N VAL A 96 -14.38 11.20 4.83
CA VAL A 96 -15.42 10.46 4.11
C VAL A 96 -16.81 10.79 4.66
N MET A 97 -16.98 10.94 5.97
CA MET A 97 -18.29 11.26 6.54
C MET A 97 -18.70 12.72 6.23
N THR A 98 -17.77 13.66 6.33
CA THR A 98 -18.00 15.07 6.00
C THR A 98 -18.38 15.22 4.53
N TRP A 99 -17.64 14.56 3.64
CA TRP A 99 -17.98 14.46 2.22
C TRP A 99 -19.33 13.78 1.97
N LEU A 100 -19.60 12.62 2.59
CA LEU A 100 -20.88 11.93 2.45
C LEU A 100 -22.06 12.83 2.90
N MET A 101 -21.83 13.70 3.88
CA MET A 101 -22.83 14.68 4.32
C MET A 101 -23.06 15.81 3.31
N SER A 102 -22.07 16.19 2.51
CA SER A 102 -22.23 17.20 1.44
C SER A 102 -23.04 16.69 0.24
N LEU A 103 -23.08 15.37 0.00
CA LEU A 103 -23.85 14.79 -1.12
C LEU A 103 -25.36 15.05 -1.00
N ASN A 104 -25.98 15.49 -2.09
CA ASN A 104 -27.42 15.76 -2.16
C ASN A 104 -28.24 14.46 -2.36
N VAL A 105 -28.21 13.58 -1.36
CA VAL A 105 -28.92 12.30 -1.34
C VAL A 105 -29.59 12.07 0.01
N SER A 106 -30.61 11.21 0.06
CA SER A 106 -31.36 10.98 1.31
C SER A 106 -30.47 10.38 2.41
N LYS A 107 -30.74 10.76 3.66
CA LYS A 107 -30.11 10.20 4.86
C LYS A 107 -30.14 8.66 4.88
N ARG A 108 -31.27 8.07 4.49
CA ARG A 108 -31.45 6.61 4.43
C ARG A 108 -30.53 5.97 3.41
N TRP A 109 -30.27 6.65 2.30
CA TRP A 109 -29.31 6.20 1.29
C TRP A 109 -27.88 6.24 1.84
N LYS A 110 -27.48 7.36 2.48
CA LYS A 110 -26.15 7.52 3.11
C LYS A 110 -25.88 6.44 4.16
N SER A 111 -26.84 6.19 5.05
CA SER A 111 -26.76 5.12 6.06
C SER A 111 -26.58 3.73 5.46
N ARG A 112 -27.25 3.45 4.33
CA ARG A 112 -27.11 2.17 3.61
C ARG A 112 -25.77 2.06 2.89
N ALA A 113 -25.24 3.16 2.37
CA ALA A 113 -23.95 3.19 1.68
C ALA A 113 -22.79 2.78 2.61
N ILE A 114 -22.82 3.22 3.88
CA ILE A 114 -21.80 2.82 4.87
C ILE A 114 -22.24 1.66 5.79
N LYS A 115 -23.41 1.06 5.52
CA LYS A 115 -24.00 -0.10 6.24
C LYS A 115 -24.02 0.02 7.77
N ILE A 116 -24.32 1.21 8.30
CA ILE A 116 -24.37 1.47 9.74
C ILE A 116 -25.81 1.71 10.21
N LYS A 117 -26.23 0.97 11.26
CA LYS A 117 -27.56 1.07 11.88
C LYS A 117 -27.76 2.36 12.69
N ALA A 118 -26.70 2.88 13.34
CA ALA A 118 -26.75 4.07 14.19
C ALA A 118 -26.17 5.32 13.50
N PHE A 119 -26.64 5.64 12.30
CA PHE A 119 -26.05 6.68 11.44
C PHE A 119 -25.90 8.05 12.12
N ASP A 120 -26.91 8.50 12.87
CA ASP A 120 -26.88 9.80 13.57
C ASP A 120 -25.79 9.89 14.65
N LYS A 121 -25.45 8.75 15.27
CA LYS A 121 -24.32 8.69 16.23
C LYS A 121 -22.99 8.89 15.50
N TYR A 122 -22.87 8.39 14.28
CA TYR A 122 -21.67 8.53 13.46
C TYR A 122 -21.55 9.92 12.85
N VAL A 123 -22.66 10.52 12.40
CA VAL A 123 -22.70 11.94 11.98
C VAL A 123 -22.27 12.83 13.15
N ARG A 124 -22.77 12.57 14.36
CA ARG A 124 -22.30 13.30 15.55
C ARG A 124 -20.80 13.14 15.75
N LYS A 125 -20.34 11.90 15.86
CA LYS A 125 -18.95 11.55 16.12
C LYS A 125 -17.93 12.05 15.10
N TYR A 126 -18.29 12.07 13.81
CA TYR A 126 -17.36 12.33 12.70
C TYR A 126 -17.67 13.61 11.95
N VAL A 127 -18.72 14.38 12.25
CA VAL A 127 -19.03 15.61 11.49
C VAL A 127 -19.37 16.77 12.42
N THR A 128 -20.25 16.59 13.41
CA THR A 128 -20.71 17.73 14.23
C THR A 128 -19.95 17.89 15.54
N GLU A 129 -19.54 16.80 16.17
CA GLU A 129 -18.75 16.75 17.41
C GLU A 129 -17.33 16.24 17.14
N TRP A 130 -16.94 16.19 15.86
CA TRP A 130 -15.58 15.84 15.51
C TRP A 130 -14.66 16.98 15.92
N ASP A 131 -14.01 16.75 17.05
CA ASP A 131 -12.88 17.52 17.52
C ASP A 131 -11.71 16.53 17.63
N PRO A 132 -10.62 16.70 16.86
CA PRO A 132 -9.45 15.82 16.92
C PRO A 132 -8.85 15.77 18.34
N VAL A 133 -9.13 16.75 19.20
CA VAL A 133 -8.68 16.80 20.60
C VAL A 133 -9.63 16.07 21.57
N ASN A 134 -10.94 16.03 21.28
CA ASN A 134 -11.99 15.61 22.24
C ASN A 134 -12.83 14.38 21.83
N ASN A 135 -12.55 13.72 20.71
CA ASN A 135 -13.34 12.55 20.29
C ASN A 135 -13.20 11.37 21.28
N GLN A 136 -14.30 10.74 21.71
CA GLN A 136 -14.33 9.71 22.77
C GLN A 136 -13.46 8.45 22.49
N ILE A 137 -13.11 8.17 21.24
CA ILE A 137 -12.15 7.11 20.88
C ILE A 137 -10.69 7.55 21.10
N ILE A 138 -10.42 8.82 20.84
CA ILE A 138 -9.14 9.51 21.04
C ILE A 138 -8.92 9.71 22.56
N GLN A 139 -9.97 9.97 23.34
CA GLN A 139 -9.90 10.04 24.81
C GLN A 139 -9.63 8.69 25.51
N ASN A 140 -9.96 7.57 24.87
CA ASN A 140 -9.63 6.22 25.36
C ASN A 140 -8.26 5.71 24.86
N THR A 141 -7.53 6.52 24.09
CA THR A 141 -6.13 6.27 23.72
C THR A 141 -5.21 7.15 24.55
N SER A 142 -3.96 6.71 24.76
CA SER A 142 -3.01 7.49 25.56
C SER A 142 -2.76 8.86 24.93
N VAL A 143 -2.46 9.88 25.75
CA VAL A 143 -2.15 11.26 25.30
C VAL A 143 -1.16 11.27 24.13
N LYS A 144 -0.13 10.41 24.19
CA LYS A 144 0.89 10.24 23.15
C LYS A 144 0.30 9.85 21.78
N VAL A 145 -0.71 8.98 21.73
CA VAL A 145 -1.33 8.57 20.47
C VAL A 145 -2.10 9.72 19.82
N ARG A 146 -2.75 10.56 20.63
CA ARG A 146 -3.49 11.74 20.15
C ARG A 146 -2.55 12.79 19.55
N GLU A 147 -1.45 13.06 20.24
CA GLU A 147 -0.42 14.00 19.77
C GLU A 147 0.22 13.52 18.48
N VAL A 148 0.52 12.22 18.35
CA VAL A 148 1.04 11.68 17.10
C VAL A 148 0.05 11.87 15.96
N ILE A 149 -1.23 11.50 16.14
CA ILE A 149 -2.26 11.70 15.10
C ILE A 149 -2.33 13.17 14.68
N ALA A 150 -2.34 14.11 15.63
CA ALA A 150 -2.37 15.54 15.34
C ALA A 150 -1.11 16.02 14.57
N ILE A 151 0.06 15.47 14.89
CA ILE A 151 1.30 15.74 14.15
C ILE A 151 1.21 15.17 12.73
N GLU A 152 0.72 13.94 12.53
CA GLU A 152 0.57 13.35 11.19
C GLU A 152 -0.40 14.19 10.33
N GLU A 153 -1.51 14.63 10.90
CA GLU A 153 -2.50 15.50 10.24
C GLU A 153 -1.89 16.85 9.85
N LEU A 154 -1.13 17.46 10.77
CA LEU A 154 -0.45 18.73 10.50
C LEU A 154 0.60 18.57 9.40
N LEU A 155 1.39 17.50 9.44
CA LEU A 155 2.36 17.16 8.40
C LEU A 155 1.70 16.99 7.03
N ARG A 156 0.56 16.31 6.95
CA ARG A 156 -0.19 16.17 5.69
C ARG A 156 -0.79 17.49 5.21
N ARG A 157 -1.41 18.26 6.10
CA ARG A 157 -2.14 19.48 5.73
C ARG A 157 -1.21 20.65 5.39
N GLU A 158 -0.24 20.91 6.25
CA GLU A 158 0.64 22.08 6.13
C GLU A 158 1.85 21.80 5.25
N PHE A 159 2.42 20.59 5.33
CA PHE A 159 3.66 20.24 4.65
C PHE A 159 3.45 19.30 3.45
N LYS A 160 2.21 18.89 3.16
CA LYS A 160 1.87 17.91 2.10
C LYS A 160 2.69 16.62 2.23
N TRP A 161 3.02 16.25 3.47
CA TRP A 161 3.86 15.09 3.75
C TRP A 161 3.05 13.80 3.67
N ASP A 162 3.07 13.17 2.51
CA ASP A 162 2.42 11.88 2.25
C ASP A 162 3.45 10.74 2.09
N GLU A 163 2.93 9.52 1.87
CA GLU A 163 3.73 8.33 1.65
C GLU A 163 4.68 8.45 0.43
N ARG A 164 4.29 9.24 -0.58
CA ARG A 164 5.12 9.48 -1.76
C ARG A 164 6.29 10.40 -1.41
N VAL A 165 6.07 11.47 -0.65
CA VAL A 165 7.14 12.33 -0.11
C VAL A 165 8.10 11.52 0.77
N MET A 166 7.57 10.67 1.67
CA MET A 166 8.38 9.74 2.47
C MET A 166 9.27 8.85 1.59
N CYS A 167 8.71 8.24 0.56
CA CYS A 167 9.45 7.39 -0.37
C CYS A 167 10.54 8.18 -1.13
N THR A 168 10.22 9.37 -1.64
CA THR A 168 11.19 10.24 -2.33
C THR A 168 12.33 10.64 -1.39
N LYS A 169 12.02 11.02 -0.14
CA LYS A 169 13.03 11.37 0.88
C LYS A 169 13.97 10.21 1.20
N MET A 170 13.44 8.98 1.28
CA MET A 170 14.26 7.78 1.42
C MET A 170 15.23 7.62 0.25
N TRP A 171 14.77 7.80 -0.99
CA TRP A 171 15.60 7.68 -2.18
C TRP A 171 16.68 8.78 -2.27
N GLU A 172 16.31 10.03 -1.99
CA GLU A 172 17.22 11.17 -1.90
C GLU A 172 18.35 10.90 -0.89
N PHE A 173 18.00 10.41 0.31
CA PHE A 173 18.97 10.08 1.36
C PHE A 173 20.03 9.09 0.85
N VAL A 174 19.60 8.05 0.15
CA VAL A 174 20.51 7.02 -0.40
C VAL A 174 21.15 7.43 -1.73
N ARG A 175 21.00 8.71 -2.12
CA ARG A 175 21.57 9.35 -3.31
C ARG A 175 21.08 8.73 -4.62
N VAL A 176 19.81 8.38 -4.66
CA VAL A 176 19.09 7.98 -5.88
C VAL A 176 18.27 9.18 -6.34
N ASN A 177 18.48 9.63 -7.57
CA ASN A 177 17.74 10.75 -8.13
C ASN A 177 16.41 10.24 -8.71
N VAL A 178 15.31 10.47 -8.00
CA VAL A 178 13.97 10.01 -8.43
C VAL A 178 13.56 10.63 -9.77
N ASN A 179 13.94 11.88 -10.04
CA ASN A 179 13.57 12.57 -11.27
C ASN A 179 14.16 11.89 -12.51
N ASP A 180 15.41 11.39 -12.43
CA ASP A 180 16.04 10.65 -13.54
C ASP A 180 15.18 9.44 -13.96
N PHE A 181 14.56 8.76 -12.98
CA PHE A 181 13.72 7.59 -13.24
C PHE A 181 12.35 8.00 -13.80
N GLU A 182 11.74 9.04 -13.23
CA GLU A 182 10.42 9.52 -13.64
C GLU A 182 10.42 10.06 -15.08
N GLU A 183 11.51 10.72 -15.52
CA GLU A 183 11.70 11.14 -16.92
C GLU A 183 11.66 9.97 -17.92
N TYR A 184 11.96 8.76 -17.46
CA TYR A 184 11.91 7.53 -18.24
C TYR A 184 10.64 6.69 -17.97
N GLY A 185 9.64 7.26 -17.29
CA GLY A 185 8.39 6.57 -16.95
C GLY A 185 8.56 5.47 -15.91
N ILE A 186 9.65 5.48 -15.14
CA ILE A 186 9.93 4.51 -14.08
C ILE A 186 9.61 5.16 -12.75
N ASP A 187 8.58 4.67 -12.04
CA ASP A 187 8.26 5.14 -10.69
C ASP A 187 9.04 4.34 -9.63
N PRO A 188 10.02 4.95 -8.91
CA PRO A 188 10.75 4.28 -7.82
C PRO A 188 9.89 4.03 -6.57
N CYS A 189 8.71 4.63 -6.50
CA CYS A 189 7.76 4.53 -5.39
C CYS A 189 6.54 3.64 -5.69
N GLU A 190 6.52 2.97 -6.85
CA GLU A 190 5.45 2.05 -7.28
C GLU A 190 5.16 0.93 -6.26
N TRP A 191 6.16 0.55 -5.46
CA TRP A 191 6.03 -0.47 -4.42
C TRP A 191 4.95 -0.13 -3.36
N LEU A 192 4.64 1.16 -3.14
CA LEU A 192 3.58 1.59 -2.23
C LEU A 192 2.21 1.01 -2.65
N ASN A 193 1.96 0.93 -3.96
CA ASN A 193 0.70 0.41 -4.51
C ASN A 193 0.56 -1.11 -4.31
N LYS A 194 1.66 -1.80 -3.96
CA LYS A 194 1.70 -3.26 -3.76
C LYS A 194 1.49 -3.67 -2.30
N LEU A 195 1.41 -2.71 -1.39
CA LEU A 195 1.06 -2.92 0.01
C LEU A 195 -0.46 -3.12 0.16
N THR A 196 -0.92 -4.33 -0.13
CA THR A 196 -2.35 -4.70 -0.11
C THR A 196 -2.67 -5.88 0.81
N ALA A 197 -1.72 -6.32 1.65
CA ALA A 197 -1.84 -7.46 2.57
C ALA A 197 -2.54 -7.05 3.88
N ASN A 198 -3.76 -6.52 3.78
CA ASN A 198 -4.52 -5.95 4.91
C ASN A 198 -5.12 -6.99 5.87
N GLU A 199 -5.06 -8.27 5.51
CA GLU A 199 -5.50 -9.39 6.34
C GLU A 199 -4.33 -10.35 6.60
N LEU A 200 -4.20 -10.83 7.85
CA LEU A 200 -3.13 -11.76 8.23
C LEU A 200 -3.20 -13.10 7.49
N THR A 201 -4.33 -13.43 6.88
CA THR A 201 -4.58 -14.61 6.03
C THR A 201 -3.97 -14.49 4.63
N ASP A 202 -3.52 -13.30 4.21
CA ASP A 202 -2.80 -13.12 2.95
C ASP A 202 -1.46 -13.86 3.00
N THR A 203 -1.14 -14.64 1.95
CA THR A 203 0.03 -15.53 1.92
C THR A 203 1.37 -14.79 1.98
N ARG A 204 1.39 -13.48 1.72
CA ARG A 204 2.58 -12.64 1.95
C ARG A 204 2.99 -12.61 3.42
N TRP A 205 2.05 -12.68 4.37
CA TRP A 205 2.37 -12.76 5.80
C TRP A 205 3.14 -14.01 6.16
N LEU A 206 2.78 -15.15 5.56
CA LEU A 206 3.58 -16.38 5.67
C LEU A 206 4.97 -16.18 5.05
N GLY A 207 5.07 -15.55 3.89
CA GLY A 207 6.36 -15.31 3.23
C GLY A 207 7.30 -14.40 4.02
N TRP A 208 6.78 -13.32 4.61
CA TRP A 208 7.56 -12.48 5.53
C TRP A 208 7.97 -13.25 6.79
N TYR A 209 7.08 -14.07 7.37
CA TYR A 209 7.39 -14.93 8.53
C TYR A 209 8.48 -15.96 8.24
N LEU A 210 8.54 -16.50 7.03
CA LEU A 210 9.59 -17.42 6.60
C LEU A 210 10.95 -16.73 6.36
N SER A 211 10.99 -15.40 6.36
CA SER A 211 12.19 -14.56 6.14
C SER A 211 12.45 -13.59 7.30
N ASP A 212 12.19 -12.29 7.11
CA ASP A 212 12.60 -11.20 8.03
C ASP A 212 11.64 -10.97 9.22
N LEU A 213 10.39 -11.45 9.15
CA LEU A 213 9.39 -11.20 10.19
C LEU A 213 9.58 -12.17 11.36
N GLY A 214 10.06 -11.62 12.48
CA GLY A 214 10.11 -12.32 13.77
C GLY A 214 8.73 -12.37 14.42
N ILE A 215 8.51 -13.40 15.25
CA ILE A 215 7.34 -13.49 16.13
C ILE A 215 7.81 -13.78 17.55
N ASP A 216 7.51 -12.86 18.46
CA ASP A 216 7.69 -13.08 19.90
C ASP A 216 6.33 -13.39 20.53
N GLU A 217 6.23 -14.53 21.22
CA GLU A 217 5.00 -14.91 21.93
C GLU A 217 4.98 -14.32 23.33
N TRP A 218 3.89 -13.64 23.68
CA TRP A 218 3.66 -13.11 25.01
C TRP A 218 2.23 -13.40 25.49
N PHE A 219 2.08 -14.40 26.35
CA PHE A 219 0.81 -14.88 26.91
C PHE A 219 -0.26 -15.17 25.83
N ARG A 220 -1.21 -14.25 25.61
CA ARG A 220 -2.29 -14.37 24.62
C ARG A 220 -2.08 -13.48 23.38
N SER A 221 -0.91 -12.88 23.25
CA SER A 221 -0.54 -11.99 22.16
C SER A 221 0.73 -12.46 21.46
N LEU A 222 0.84 -12.12 20.18
CA LEU A 222 2.05 -12.25 19.39
C LEU A 222 2.52 -10.85 19.01
N ASN A 223 3.81 -10.59 19.20
CA ASN A 223 4.46 -9.42 18.63
C ASN A 223 5.02 -9.83 17.28
N LEU A 224 4.58 -9.18 16.20
CA LEU A 224 5.16 -9.32 14.88
C LEU A 224 6.26 -8.26 14.73
N LEU A 225 7.50 -8.67 14.47
CA LEU A 225 8.67 -7.78 14.52
C LEU A 225 9.43 -7.74 13.20
N LEU A 226 9.75 -6.54 12.73
CA LEU A 226 10.66 -6.31 11.60
C LEU A 226 11.83 -5.44 12.07
N SER A 227 13.05 -5.96 11.94
CA SER A 227 14.26 -5.31 12.47
C SER A 227 15.27 -4.99 11.38
N THR A 228 15.85 -3.78 11.40
CA THR A 228 16.84 -3.39 10.39
C THR A 228 17.87 -2.39 10.89
N THR A 229 19.04 -2.42 10.27
CA THR A 229 20.02 -1.33 10.27
C THR A 229 20.13 -0.68 8.88
N ASN A 230 19.46 -1.21 7.87
CA ASN A 230 19.51 -0.72 6.50
C ASN A 230 18.64 0.53 6.33
N ALA A 231 19.16 1.52 5.60
CA ALA A 231 18.48 2.77 5.36
C ALA A 231 17.17 2.56 4.58
N ILE A 232 17.19 1.70 3.55
CA ILE A 232 16.01 1.47 2.71
C ILE A 232 14.96 0.71 3.49
N SER A 233 15.31 -0.37 4.18
CA SER A 233 14.34 -1.20 4.92
C SER A 233 13.70 -0.46 6.10
N ALA A 234 14.29 0.65 6.57
CA ALA A 234 13.73 1.45 7.66
C ALA A 234 12.35 2.06 7.33
N VAL A 235 12.00 2.17 6.05
CA VAL A 235 10.74 2.77 5.56
C VAL A 235 9.66 1.73 5.20
N PRO A 236 9.91 0.69 4.38
CA PRO A 236 8.87 -0.28 4.02
C PRO A 236 8.50 -1.18 5.21
N PHE A 237 9.39 -1.44 6.17
CA PHE A 237 9.08 -2.31 7.32
C PHE A 237 7.89 -1.81 8.16
N PRO A 238 7.87 -0.54 8.62
CA PRO A 238 6.68 -0.04 9.30
C PRO A 238 5.46 0.01 8.38
N MET A 239 5.62 0.25 7.08
CA MET A 239 4.50 0.23 6.13
C MET A 239 3.89 -1.17 5.94
N VAL A 240 4.72 -2.23 5.95
CA VAL A 240 4.25 -3.61 5.94
C VAL A 240 3.37 -3.90 7.16
N LEU A 241 3.83 -3.53 8.37
CA LEU A 241 3.07 -3.74 9.61
C LEU A 241 1.81 -2.88 9.69
N ARG A 242 1.86 -1.65 9.15
CA ARG A 242 0.75 -0.67 9.14
C ARG A 242 -0.48 -1.16 8.39
N GLN A 243 -0.35 -2.12 7.47
CA GLN A 243 -1.47 -2.80 6.82
C GLN A 243 -2.40 -3.51 7.81
N ILE A 244 -1.89 -3.90 8.99
CA ILE A 244 -2.67 -4.52 10.07
C ILE A 244 -2.96 -3.52 11.18
N LYS A 245 -1.90 -2.84 11.66
CA LYS A 245 -1.99 -1.94 12.81
C LYS A 245 -0.82 -0.96 12.79
N MET A 246 -1.03 0.23 13.34
CA MET A 246 0.06 1.20 13.47
C MET A 246 1.21 0.60 14.30
N PRO A 247 2.43 0.52 13.75
CA PRO A 247 3.55 -0.09 14.47
C PRO A 247 4.16 0.87 15.47
N SER A 248 4.66 0.27 16.54
CA SER A 248 5.56 0.91 17.49
C SER A 248 7.01 0.67 17.07
N ILE A 249 7.92 1.55 17.48
CA ILE A 249 9.36 1.44 17.19
C ILE A 249 10.18 1.30 18.47
N ILE A 250 11.17 0.40 18.44
CA ILE A 250 12.24 0.30 19.42
C ILE A 250 13.55 0.69 18.74
N VAL A 251 14.22 1.70 19.28
CA VAL A 251 15.54 2.13 18.81
C VAL A 251 16.59 1.56 19.74
N ARG A 252 17.45 0.67 19.24
CA ARG A 252 18.57 0.11 20.02
C ARG A 252 19.89 0.69 19.53
N PRO A 253 20.63 1.44 20.37
CA PRO A 253 21.95 1.93 20.01
C PRO A 253 22.93 0.76 19.89
N LYS A 254 23.79 0.82 18.88
CA LYS A 254 24.96 -0.05 18.73
C LYS A 254 26.19 0.81 18.48
N PRO A 255 27.41 0.30 18.72
CA PRO A 255 28.63 1.04 18.39
C PRO A 255 28.62 1.41 16.90
N ARG A 256 28.60 2.73 16.61
CA ARG A 256 28.61 3.34 15.26
C ARG A 256 27.35 3.13 14.40
N LYS A 257 26.24 2.62 14.94
CA LYS A 257 24.96 2.47 14.22
C LYS A 257 23.77 2.29 15.16
N ALA A 258 22.55 2.51 14.68
CA ALA A 258 21.33 2.16 15.41
C ALA A 258 20.56 1.06 14.66
N SER A 259 20.00 0.11 15.41
CA SER A 259 19.02 -0.83 14.87
C SER A 259 17.62 -0.40 15.26
N LEU A 260 16.72 -0.40 14.29
CA LEU A 260 15.31 -0.15 14.48
C LEU A 260 14.58 -1.49 14.49
N THR A 261 13.71 -1.70 15.47
CA THR A 261 12.76 -2.81 15.49
C THR A 261 11.36 -2.22 15.52
N TYR A 262 10.63 -2.43 14.43
CA TYR A 262 9.21 -2.10 14.36
C TYR A 262 8.40 -3.30 14.80
N TYR A 263 7.32 -3.08 15.54
CA TYR A 263 6.47 -4.17 15.97
C TYR A 263 5.00 -3.78 16.12
N ILE A 264 4.13 -4.77 15.94
CA ILE A 264 2.70 -4.71 16.30
C ILE A 264 2.36 -5.87 17.21
N ALA A 265 1.49 -5.62 18.19
CA ALA A 265 0.90 -6.66 19.02
C ALA A 265 -0.47 -7.06 18.47
N ILE A 266 -0.64 -8.35 18.17
CA ILE A 266 -1.89 -8.98 17.73
C ILE A 266 -2.30 -10.09 18.72
N PRO A 267 -3.60 -10.39 18.88
CA PRO A 267 -4.05 -11.59 19.59
C PRO A 267 -3.52 -12.87 18.93
N LYS A 268 -3.09 -13.85 19.73
CA LYS A 268 -2.58 -15.13 19.23
C LYS A 268 -3.59 -15.87 18.34
N ALA A 269 -4.88 -15.73 18.63
CA ALA A 269 -5.96 -16.34 17.87
C ALA A 269 -6.17 -15.73 16.47
N GLU A 270 -5.63 -14.54 16.20
CA GLU A 270 -5.74 -13.87 14.89
C GLU A 270 -4.63 -14.30 13.92
N TRP A 271 -3.54 -14.89 14.42
CA TRP A 271 -2.45 -15.38 13.58
C TRP A 271 -2.84 -16.72 12.93
N PRO A 272 -2.99 -16.79 11.60
CA PRO A 272 -3.54 -17.98 10.95
C PRO A 272 -2.48 -19.03 10.59
N TRP A 273 -1.19 -18.71 10.74
CA TRP A 273 -0.10 -19.56 10.30
C TRP A 273 0.50 -20.37 11.45
N PRO A 274 1.06 -21.56 11.19
CA PRO A 274 1.82 -22.29 12.19
C PRO A 274 3.03 -21.48 12.68
N LEU A 275 3.28 -21.52 14.00
CA LEU A 275 4.48 -20.92 14.62
C LEU A 275 5.71 -21.82 14.54
N ASP A 276 5.56 -23.07 14.14
CA ASP A 276 6.68 -23.92 13.77
C ASP A 276 7.03 -23.65 12.30
N LYS A 277 8.21 -23.08 12.06
CA LYS A 277 8.71 -22.73 10.72
C LYS A 277 8.70 -23.93 9.76
N ARG A 278 8.98 -25.15 10.25
CA ARG A 278 8.96 -26.37 9.42
C ARG A 278 7.55 -26.74 9.00
N VAL A 279 6.56 -26.56 9.87
CA VAL A 279 5.16 -26.79 9.53
C VAL A 279 4.64 -25.67 8.62
N ALA A 280 5.05 -24.43 8.88
CA ALA A 280 4.65 -23.26 8.12
C ALA A 280 5.11 -23.34 6.65
N ILE A 281 6.35 -23.77 6.40
CA ILE A 281 6.86 -23.85 5.02
C ILE A 281 6.19 -24.95 4.19
N GLU A 282 5.72 -26.05 4.80
CA GLU A 282 4.96 -27.09 4.10
C GLU A 282 3.65 -26.57 3.50
N LEU A 283 3.08 -25.50 4.07
CA LEU A 283 1.87 -24.91 3.53
C LEU A 283 2.05 -24.37 2.11
N LEU A 284 3.28 -23.99 1.72
CA LEU A 284 3.57 -23.52 0.37
C LEU A 284 3.21 -24.56 -0.71
N ARG A 285 3.23 -25.87 -0.39
CA ARG A 285 2.84 -26.94 -1.33
C ARG A 285 1.36 -26.94 -1.67
N LYS A 286 0.53 -26.36 -0.80
CA LYS A 286 -0.93 -26.33 -0.94
C LYS A 286 -1.42 -25.10 -1.69
N PHE A 287 -0.55 -24.12 -1.87
CA PHE A 287 -0.89 -22.86 -2.53
C PHE A 287 -1.07 -23.06 -4.03
N ASN A 288 -2.04 -22.36 -4.59
CA ASN A 288 -2.11 -22.20 -6.04
C ASN A 288 -0.94 -21.31 -6.51
N LYS A 289 -0.73 -21.22 -7.84
CA LYS A 289 0.41 -20.46 -8.40
C LYS A 289 0.45 -19.01 -7.91
N MET A 290 -0.69 -18.31 -7.86
CA MET A 290 -0.74 -16.91 -7.44
C MET A 290 -0.34 -16.76 -5.96
N GLU A 291 -0.96 -17.55 -5.09
CA GLU A 291 -0.66 -17.59 -3.64
C GLU A 291 0.81 -17.92 -3.37
N LEU A 292 1.38 -18.86 -4.13
CA LEU A 292 2.79 -19.23 -4.05
C LEU A 292 3.70 -18.07 -4.46
N MET A 293 3.42 -17.39 -5.59
CA MET A 293 4.23 -16.26 -6.03
C MET A 293 4.14 -15.07 -5.08
N MET A 294 2.98 -14.83 -4.46
CA MET A 294 2.82 -13.83 -3.40
C MET A 294 3.71 -14.15 -2.18
N ALA A 295 3.68 -15.40 -1.69
CA ALA A 295 4.52 -15.82 -0.58
C ALA A 295 6.03 -15.76 -0.93
N LEU A 296 6.42 -16.22 -2.12
CA LEU A 296 7.81 -16.18 -2.58
C LEU A 296 8.31 -14.75 -2.80
N ALA A 297 7.45 -13.82 -3.23
CA ALA A 297 7.81 -12.41 -3.35
C ALA A 297 8.10 -11.78 -1.98
N ALA A 298 7.29 -12.10 -0.96
CA ALA A 298 7.54 -11.67 0.41
C ALA A 298 8.83 -12.29 1.00
N ILE A 299 9.13 -13.56 0.71
CA ILE A 299 10.43 -14.19 1.06
C ILE A 299 11.58 -13.45 0.36
N ALA A 300 11.41 -13.12 -0.93
CA ALA A 300 12.41 -12.37 -1.68
C ALA A 300 12.60 -10.94 -1.14
N ASP A 301 11.53 -10.30 -0.65
CA ASP A 301 11.58 -8.98 -0.03
C ASP A 301 12.40 -8.96 1.26
N GLY A 302 12.47 -10.06 2.01
CA GLY A 302 13.33 -10.22 3.19
C GLY A 302 14.75 -10.70 2.83
N ASP A 303 14.88 -11.99 2.54
CA ASP A 303 16.18 -12.66 2.34
C ASP A 303 16.64 -12.74 0.87
N GLY A 304 15.82 -12.25 -0.06
CA GLY A 304 16.15 -12.23 -1.48
C GLY A 304 17.26 -11.23 -1.85
N THR A 305 18.04 -11.59 -2.87
CA THR A 305 19.03 -10.73 -3.50
C THR A 305 18.90 -10.82 -5.01
N ILE A 306 18.79 -9.64 -5.64
CA ILE A 306 18.68 -9.48 -7.09
C ILE A 306 19.93 -8.77 -7.57
N GLY A 307 20.63 -9.37 -8.53
CA GLY A 307 21.91 -8.88 -9.03
C GLY A 307 22.10 -9.10 -10.52
N TYR A 308 22.70 -8.10 -11.17
CA TYR A 308 23.18 -8.15 -12.54
C TYR A 308 24.70 -7.89 -12.54
N TYR A 309 25.48 -8.95 -12.75
CA TYR A 309 26.95 -8.90 -12.86
C TYR A 309 27.37 -9.31 -14.27
N LYS A 310 27.96 -10.51 -14.43
CA LYS A 310 28.21 -11.13 -15.74
C LYS A 310 26.93 -11.70 -16.37
N SER A 311 25.97 -12.05 -15.52
CA SER A 311 24.63 -12.53 -15.88
C SER A 311 23.64 -12.15 -14.79
N LEU A 312 22.34 -12.21 -15.10
CA LEU A 312 21.27 -12.07 -14.13
C LEU A 312 21.30 -13.22 -13.13
N GLN A 313 21.14 -12.86 -11.85
CA GLN A 313 21.10 -13.76 -10.71
C GLN A 313 19.96 -13.36 -9.78
N PHE A 314 19.08 -14.32 -9.51
CA PHE A 314 18.14 -14.27 -8.40
C PHE A 314 18.62 -15.21 -7.30
N ARG A 315 18.61 -14.75 -6.06
CA ARG A 315 19.09 -15.52 -4.91
C ARG A 315 18.18 -15.33 -3.72
N ILE A 316 18.05 -16.37 -2.89
CA ILE A 316 17.48 -16.29 -1.55
C ILE A 316 18.51 -16.89 -0.58
N ALA A 317 18.82 -16.13 0.47
CA ALA A 317 19.73 -16.59 1.53
C ALA A 317 18.94 -17.39 2.56
N PHE A 318 19.57 -18.45 3.08
CA PHE A 318 19.03 -19.27 4.16
C PHE A 318 20.14 -19.54 5.18
N SER A 319 19.79 -19.82 6.43
CA SER A 319 20.77 -20.36 7.38
C SER A 319 21.32 -21.69 6.87
N LYS A 320 22.51 -22.09 7.32
CA LYS A 320 23.07 -23.42 6.98
C LYS A 320 22.16 -24.58 7.43
N ASP A 321 21.35 -24.36 8.46
CA ASP A 321 20.48 -25.36 9.06
C ASP A 321 19.10 -25.42 8.38
N ASP A 322 18.80 -24.44 7.52
CA ASP A 322 17.53 -24.32 6.76
C ASP A 322 17.60 -25.05 5.40
N MET A 323 18.34 -26.17 5.33
CA MET A 323 18.53 -26.94 4.09
C MET A 323 17.21 -27.52 3.56
N TYR A 324 16.32 -27.87 4.48
CA TYR A 324 15.01 -28.40 4.16
C TYR A 324 14.16 -27.35 3.45
N GLU A 325 14.13 -26.14 4.00
CA GLU A 325 13.39 -25.00 3.52
C GLU A 325 13.85 -24.58 2.12
N ALA A 326 15.17 -24.47 1.93
CA ALA A 326 15.76 -24.18 0.63
C ALA A 326 15.45 -25.27 -0.41
N SER A 327 15.44 -26.54 0.01
CA SER A 327 15.15 -27.67 -0.87
C SER A 327 13.68 -27.71 -1.30
N LEU A 328 12.76 -27.40 -0.38
CA LEU A 328 11.34 -27.31 -0.67
C LEU A 328 11.06 -26.17 -1.66
N ILE A 329 11.59 -24.97 -1.43
CA ILE A 329 11.41 -23.85 -2.37
C ILE A 329 12.02 -24.17 -3.74
N ARG A 330 13.18 -24.84 -3.78
CA ARG A 330 13.76 -25.33 -5.04
C ARG A 330 12.82 -26.27 -5.78
N GLU A 331 12.19 -27.20 -5.08
CA GLU A 331 11.23 -28.16 -5.66
C GLU A 331 9.99 -27.44 -6.21
N LEU A 332 9.43 -26.49 -5.45
CA LEU A 332 8.28 -25.70 -5.90
C LEU A 332 8.60 -24.86 -7.14
N LEU A 333 9.79 -24.25 -7.20
CA LEU A 333 10.26 -23.54 -8.40
C LEU A 333 10.40 -24.51 -9.58
N TRP A 334 10.96 -25.69 -9.36
CA TRP A 334 11.11 -26.71 -10.41
C TRP A 334 9.76 -27.16 -10.99
N GLN A 335 8.74 -27.34 -10.15
CA GLN A 335 7.37 -27.65 -10.58
C GLN A 335 6.77 -26.56 -11.49
N HIS A 336 7.27 -25.32 -11.39
CA HIS A 336 6.88 -24.19 -12.24
C HIS A 336 7.86 -23.96 -13.40
N GLY A 337 8.74 -24.92 -13.68
CA GLY A 337 9.71 -24.86 -14.77
C GLY A 337 10.94 -24.00 -14.49
N ILE A 338 11.11 -23.48 -13.27
CA ILE A 338 12.22 -22.60 -12.90
C ILE A 338 13.33 -23.45 -12.27
N LYS A 339 14.50 -23.46 -12.91
CA LYS A 339 15.66 -24.17 -12.36
C LYS A 339 16.33 -23.32 -11.29
N ALA A 340 16.59 -23.95 -10.14
CA ALA A 340 17.34 -23.35 -9.05
C ALA A 340 18.34 -24.36 -8.48
N SER A 341 19.46 -23.85 -7.97
CA SER A 341 20.53 -24.61 -7.36
C SER A 341 20.78 -24.13 -5.93
N ILE A 342 21.15 -25.04 -5.03
CA ILE A 342 21.54 -24.69 -3.67
C ILE A 342 23.06 -24.72 -3.61
N THR A 343 23.66 -23.61 -3.21
CA THR A 343 25.11 -23.45 -3.13
C THR A 343 25.52 -23.03 -1.72
N LYS A 344 26.64 -23.55 -1.23
CA LYS A 344 27.22 -23.13 0.05
C LYS A 344 28.01 -21.84 -0.16
N ALA A 345 27.79 -20.85 0.70
CA ALA A 345 28.63 -19.65 0.69
C ALA A 345 29.99 -20.00 1.31
N LYS A 346 31.09 -19.80 0.54
CA LYS A 346 32.45 -20.27 0.91
C LYS A 346 32.91 -19.86 2.33
N ASN A 347 32.43 -18.74 2.86
CA ASN A 347 32.87 -18.16 4.15
C ASN A 347 31.69 -17.67 5.03
N LYS A 348 30.50 -18.28 4.93
CA LYS A 348 29.34 -17.89 5.74
C LYS A 348 28.57 -19.12 6.21
N ASN A 349 27.98 -19.04 7.41
CA ASN A 349 26.98 -19.99 7.92
C ASN A 349 25.63 -19.85 7.15
N CYS A 350 25.68 -19.77 5.83
CA CYS A 350 24.49 -19.64 4.99
C CYS A 350 24.59 -20.47 3.70
N ILE A 351 23.44 -20.92 3.24
CA ILE A 351 23.25 -21.50 1.90
C ILE A 351 22.47 -20.52 1.05
N MET A 352 22.66 -20.61 -0.27
CA MET A 352 21.99 -19.74 -1.23
C MET A 352 21.22 -20.61 -2.21
N LEU A 353 19.91 -20.41 -2.28
CA LEU A 353 19.12 -20.85 -3.43
C LEU A 353 19.36 -19.86 -4.57
N VAL A 354 19.72 -20.34 -5.75
CA VAL A 354 20.15 -19.49 -6.87
C VAL A 354 19.54 -19.94 -8.19
N SER A 355 18.92 -18.99 -8.89
CA SER A 355 18.54 -19.09 -10.31
C SER A 355 19.39 -18.14 -11.15
N TYR A 356 19.69 -18.54 -12.38
CA TYR A 356 20.55 -17.79 -13.30
C TYR A 356 19.84 -17.55 -14.63
N LYS A 357 20.26 -16.51 -15.37
CA LYS A 357 19.82 -16.27 -16.76
C LYS A 357 18.29 -16.37 -16.89
N ASP A 358 17.79 -17.17 -17.82
CA ASP A 358 16.37 -17.31 -18.18
C ASP A 358 15.51 -17.73 -16.99
N ASP A 359 15.99 -18.65 -16.14
CA ASP A 359 15.29 -19.05 -14.92
C ASP A 359 15.13 -17.85 -13.95
N ALA A 360 16.15 -17.00 -13.87
CA ALA A 360 16.10 -15.77 -13.08
C ALA A 360 15.18 -14.71 -13.71
N VAL A 361 15.09 -14.66 -15.06
CA VAL A 361 14.12 -13.79 -15.74
C VAL A 361 12.69 -14.23 -15.43
N GLN A 362 12.44 -15.54 -15.54
CA GLN A 362 11.13 -16.13 -15.31
C GLN A 362 10.68 -15.88 -13.87
N VAL A 363 11.49 -16.24 -12.87
CA VAL A 363 11.11 -16.03 -11.46
C VAL A 363 10.88 -14.55 -11.15
N LEU A 364 11.76 -13.64 -11.61
CA LEU A 364 11.56 -12.20 -11.35
C LEU A 364 10.32 -11.64 -12.02
N SER A 365 9.97 -12.13 -13.21
CA SER A 365 8.74 -11.73 -13.90
C SER A 365 7.50 -12.16 -13.14
N GLU A 366 7.52 -13.34 -12.51
CA GLU A 366 6.41 -13.86 -11.71
C GLU A 366 6.31 -13.18 -10.33
N LEU A 367 7.44 -12.80 -9.71
CA LEU A 367 7.45 -12.17 -8.38
C LEU A 367 7.20 -10.66 -8.41
N LEU A 368 7.69 -9.93 -9.42
CA LEU A 368 7.66 -8.46 -9.47
C LEU A 368 6.28 -7.81 -9.19
N PRO A 369 5.14 -8.38 -9.62
CA PRO A 369 3.82 -7.83 -9.29
C PRO A 369 3.53 -7.77 -7.78
N TYR A 370 4.14 -8.64 -6.98
CA TYR A 370 3.87 -8.81 -5.56
C TYR A 370 4.99 -8.29 -4.65
N MET A 371 6.12 -7.88 -5.22
CA MET A 371 7.27 -7.37 -4.46
C MET A 371 6.99 -5.97 -3.89
N THR A 372 7.22 -5.82 -2.59
CA THR A 372 7.00 -4.59 -1.81
C THR A 372 8.30 -3.95 -1.36
N HIS A 373 9.45 -4.64 -1.41
CA HIS A 373 10.72 -4.02 -1.03
C HIS A 373 11.18 -3.03 -2.12
N PRO A 374 11.39 -1.73 -1.82
CA PRO A 374 11.63 -0.69 -2.82
C PRO A 374 12.85 -0.97 -3.70
N LEU A 375 13.99 -1.29 -3.07
CA LEU A 375 15.23 -1.60 -3.81
C LEU A 375 15.13 -2.84 -4.68
N LYS A 376 14.50 -3.90 -4.19
CA LYS A 376 14.51 -5.21 -4.85
C LYS A 376 13.53 -5.21 -6.02
N SER A 377 12.33 -4.63 -5.82
CA SER A 377 11.36 -4.41 -6.89
C SER A 377 11.93 -3.51 -8.00
N LEU A 378 12.57 -2.39 -7.67
CA LEU A 378 13.19 -1.51 -8.65
C LEU A 378 14.32 -2.20 -9.44
N ARG A 379 15.17 -3.00 -8.76
CA ARG A 379 16.20 -3.81 -9.45
C ARG A 379 15.59 -4.82 -10.40
N ALA A 380 14.57 -5.56 -9.97
CA ALA A 380 13.87 -6.51 -10.82
C ALA A 380 13.29 -5.82 -12.05
N LYS A 381 12.60 -4.69 -11.86
CA LYS A 381 12.01 -3.89 -12.94
C LYS A 381 13.06 -3.46 -13.96
N LEU A 382 14.13 -2.78 -13.55
CA LEU A 382 15.18 -2.32 -14.46
C LEU A 382 15.82 -3.45 -15.26
N ILE A 383 16.07 -4.59 -14.62
CA ILE A 383 16.66 -5.76 -15.27
C ILE A 383 15.72 -6.33 -16.32
N LEU A 384 14.42 -6.46 -16.00
CA LEU A 384 13.42 -6.95 -16.95
C LEU A 384 13.23 -5.99 -18.11
N MET A 385 13.22 -4.67 -17.86
CA MET A 385 13.18 -3.65 -18.91
C MET A 385 14.38 -3.75 -19.86
N LEU A 386 15.61 -3.95 -19.33
CA LEU A 386 16.79 -4.21 -20.16
C LEU A 386 16.63 -5.46 -21.03
N ILE A 387 16.11 -6.55 -20.47
CA ILE A 387 15.93 -7.82 -21.19
C ILE A 387 14.88 -7.69 -22.30
N ARG A 388 13.81 -6.92 -22.06
CA ARG A 388 12.75 -6.66 -23.03
C ARG A 388 13.15 -5.64 -24.11
N GLY A 389 14.32 -5.01 -23.97
CA GLY A 389 14.77 -3.96 -24.89
C GLY A 389 14.08 -2.60 -24.67
N GLU A 390 13.38 -2.43 -23.55
CA GLU A 390 12.78 -1.16 -23.13
C GLU A 390 13.84 -0.17 -22.64
N LEU A 391 14.98 -0.67 -22.16
CA LEU A 391 16.17 0.11 -21.84
C LEU A 391 17.36 -0.42 -22.63
N ASN A 392 18.16 0.48 -23.18
CA ASN A 392 19.46 0.14 -23.72
C ASN A 392 20.50 -0.04 -22.59
N LYS A 393 21.69 -0.57 -22.93
CA LYS A 393 22.76 -0.84 -21.94
C LYS A 393 23.24 0.42 -21.22
N SER A 394 23.24 1.58 -21.88
CA SER A 394 23.67 2.85 -21.29
C SER A 394 22.66 3.36 -20.27
N GLU A 395 21.37 3.37 -20.65
CA GLU A 395 20.25 3.75 -19.77
C GLU A 395 20.17 2.82 -18.56
N PHE A 396 20.22 1.50 -18.78
CA PHE A 396 20.24 0.54 -17.68
C PHE A 396 21.42 0.81 -16.73
N LYS A 397 22.63 1.05 -17.26
CA LYS A 397 23.80 1.34 -16.43
C LYS A 397 23.60 2.62 -15.62
N MET A 398 23.06 3.67 -16.23
CA MET A 398 22.76 4.94 -15.56
C MET A 398 21.90 4.73 -14.31
N PHE A 399 20.80 3.99 -14.43
CA PHE A 399 19.89 3.70 -13.30
C PHE A 399 20.45 2.68 -12.31
N TYR A 400 20.98 1.57 -12.84
CA TYR A 400 21.37 0.43 -12.02
C TYR A 400 22.58 0.76 -11.12
N GLU A 401 23.48 1.66 -11.54
CA GLU A 401 24.60 2.12 -10.71
C GLU A 401 24.16 2.93 -9.48
N GLN A 402 23.06 3.70 -9.57
CA GLN A 402 22.55 4.48 -8.43
C GLN A 402 22.07 3.55 -7.29
N ILE A 403 21.45 2.44 -7.67
CA ILE A 403 20.83 1.49 -6.73
C ILE A 403 21.75 0.34 -6.33
N LYS A 404 23.01 0.30 -6.78
CA LYS A 404 24.00 -0.67 -6.31
C LYS A 404 24.48 -0.32 -4.90
N TYR A 405 24.80 -1.36 -4.14
CA TYR A 405 25.64 -1.19 -2.97
C TYR A 405 27.07 -0.99 -3.43
N LYS A 406 27.69 0.12 -3.00
CA LYS A 406 29.09 0.47 -3.24
C LYS A 406 29.96 -0.19 -2.16
N ASN A 407 30.61 0.61 -1.32
CA ASN A 407 31.53 0.14 -0.29
C ASN A 407 30.83 0.00 1.08
N LYS A 408 31.62 -0.18 2.16
CA LYS A 408 31.11 -0.27 3.53
C LYS A 408 30.44 1.01 4.03
N ASN A 409 30.78 2.16 3.44
CA ASN A 409 30.25 3.48 3.79
C ASN A 409 29.11 3.90 2.84
N ASP A 410 28.52 2.96 2.10
CA ASP A 410 27.36 3.27 1.28
C ASP A 410 26.19 3.72 2.18
N PRO A 411 25.53 4.86 1.89
CA PRO A 411 24.44 5.39 2.72
C PRO A 411 23.27 4.42 2.89
N LYS A 412 23.12 3.41 2.03
CA LYS A 412 22.11 2.35 2.21
C LYS A 412 22.39 1.46 3.42
N ARG A 413 23.63 1.39 3.89
CA ARG A 413 24.07 0.49 4.96
C ARG A 413 24.09 1.21 6.30
N ASP A 414 23.58 0.57 7.33
CA ASP A 414 23.76 0.98 8.74
C ASP A 414 23.26 2.41 9.08
N ASN A 415 22.37 2.99 8.26
CA ASN A 415 21.79 4.33 8.42
C ASN A 415 20.24 4.30 8.60
N ALA A 416 19.71 3.25 9.24
CA ALA A 416 18.27 3.10 9.42
C ALA A 416 17.64 4.24 10.21
N LEU A 417 18.28 4.67 11.31
CA LEU A 417 17.76 5.73 12.18
C LEU A 417 17.76 7.09 11.47
N GLU A 418 18.82 7.41 10.73
CA GLU A 418 18.96 8.65 9.98
C GLU A 418 17.88 8.76 8.89
N VAL A 419 17.62 7.68 8.15
CA VAL A 419 16.48 7.66 7.21
C VAL A 419 15.15 7.77 7.93
N ALA A 420 14.95 7.03 9.03
CA ALA A 420 13.68 7.11 9.75
C ALA A 420 13.37 8.53 10.24
N ILE A 421 14.39 9.31 10.64
CA ILE A 421 14.23 10.72 11.01
C ILE A 421 13.91 11.60 9.79
N GLN A 422 14.60 11.39 8.66
CA GLN A 422 14.45 12.25 7.47
C GLN A 422 13.24 11.93 6.59
N ALA A 423 12.88 10.66 6.48
CA ALA A 423 11.74 10.18 5.71
C ALA A 423 10.47 10.05 6.58
N ALA A 424 10.60 10.16 7.91
CA ALA A 424 9.52 10.10 8.89
C ALA A 424 8.40 9.10 8.50
N PRO A 425 8.66 7.78 8.57
CA PRO A 425 7.58 6.82 8.46
C PRO A 425 6.66 7.06 9.66
N GLN A 426 5.39 7.32 9.37
CA GLN A 426 4.32 7.55 10.35
C GLN A 426 4.27 6.34 11.32
N THR A 427 4.91 6.47 12.48
CA THR A 427 5.09 5.41 13.50
C THR A 427 5.00 6.02 14.90
N HIS A 428 4.50 5.25 15.87
CA HIS A 428 4.45 5.72 17.26
C HIS A 428 5.78 5.43 17.99
N THR A 429 6.37 6.45 18.61
CA THR A 429 7.50 6.30 19.52
C THR A 429 7.01 5.97 20.93
N HIS A 430 7.51 4.87 21.50
CA HIS A 430 7.45 4.65 22.95
C HIS A 430 8.79 5.08 23.54
N GLY A 431 8.80 6.22 24.24
CA GLY A 431 9.85 6.48 25.24
C GLY A 431 9.61 5.57 26.44
N GLU A 432 10.68 4.90 26.90
CA GLU A 432 10.73 4.17 28.18
C GLU A 432 10.28 5.06 29.35
#